data_AF-A0A6C0EA98-F1
#
_entry.id   AF-A0A6C0EA98-F1
#
_cell.length_a   1.000
_cell.length_b   1.000
_cell.length_c   1.000
_cell.angle_alpha   90.00
_cell.angle_beta   90.00
_cell.angle_gamma   90.00
#
_symmetry.space_group_name_H-M   'P 1'
#
loop_
_entity.id
_entity.type
_entity.pdbx_description
1 polymer ?
#
loop_
_entity_poly.entity_id
_entity_poly.type
_entity_poly.pdbx_seq_one_letter_code
_entity_poly.pdbx_strand_id
1 'polypeptide(L)'
;MSELALIPESTQNVEAVKSDVELMLNQRYFITGIICLTDLVLNKLNSLEVKSEAHIKCIATCNDIIKQYKTDTEKYDQSRIIKKVFTTLRDFGDELISDDESLFSKRNKENKIVTIIPGLNISLVYSLLDDEDKTKLWSYLKLMFVTSSKMIFSVAKNKRKQSEKLINFIKKCEEYVINSKLPVSSFLFNPFLGVDGGELTADEIMERASQIKLESSGGLLDMLSISNLLDMDELKKQLESIDEAQIERVSETLSTLFGSKDDKDVNDISKKLLTAVVDDLKTNGFNDMTNIFDRVGEKIKGQVDMEKMKKVRKQFGKIIEKDMKNLPIFKDKDGNPIDMDSLNQNNITPSMIANIFSSITQMVGNNMGKTETDKSSEKDKSTKTETEKSTKTETEKSTKTETEKSTKTETEKSTRTEPEKSNKSKKSDDVKLLKNKKKVKKN
;
A
#
# COMPACT_ATOMS: atom_id res chain seq x y z
N MET A 1 13.03 -49.32 -10.30
CA MET A 1 11.69 -48.73 -10.28
C MET A 1 11.73 -47.60 -9.29
N SER A 2 11.76 -46.36 -9.79
CA SER A 2 11.72 -45.16 -8.98
C SER A 2 10.47 -44.41 -9.44
N GLU A 3 9.39 -44.51 -8.67
CA GLU A 3 8.19 -43.69 -8.87
C GLU A 3 8.57 -42.24 -8.55
N LEU A 4 8.96 -41.49 -9.57
CA LEU A 4 8.94 -40.04 -9.54
C LEU A 4 7.48 -39.62 -9.59
N ALA A 5 6.90 -39.40 -8.41
CA ALA A 5 5.60 -38.78 -8.27
C ALA A 5 5.62 -37.40 -8.96
N LEU A 6 4.93 -37.31 -10.10
CA LEU A 6 4.66 -36.06 -10.79
C LEU A 6 3.81 -35.20 -9.85
N ILE A 7 4.41 -34.14 -9.30
CA ILE A 7 3.67 -33.10 -8.58
C ILE A 7 2.68 -32.49 -9.59
N PRO A 8 1.37 -32.43 -9.28
CA PRO A 8 0.38 -31.85 -10.19
C PRO A 8 0.74 -30.40 -10.57
N GLU A 9 0.64 -30.04 -11.85
CA GLU A 9 0.91 -28.67 -12.33
C GLU A 9 0.10 -27.59 -11.58
N SER A 10 -1.05 -27.95 -11.01
CA SER A 10 -1.88 -27.06 -10.20
C SER A 10 -1.21 -26.57 -8.91
N THR A 11 -0.29 -27.35 -8.31
CA THR A 11 0.38 -26.96 -7.05
C THR A 11 1.52 -25.97 -7.29
N GLN A 12 2.19 -26.04 -8.44
CA GLN A 12 3.26 -25.10 -8.80
C GLN A 12 2.74 -23.66 -9.00
N ASN A 13 1.49 -23.51 -9.44
CA ASN A 13 0.89 -22.19 -9.65
C ASN A 13 0.56 -21.48 -8.33
N VAL A 14 0.17 -22.23 -7.29
CA VAL A 14 -0.17 -21.66 -5.97
C VAL A 14 1.05 -21.08 -5.26
N GLU A 15 2.19 -21.77 -5.30
CA GLU A 15 3.42 -21.29 -4.63
C GLU A 15 4.01 -20.05 -5.33
N ALA A 16 3.89 -19.97 -6.65
CA ALA A 16 4.26 -18.78 -7.41
C ALA A 16 3.39 -17.56 -7.02
N VAL A 17 2.06 -17.75 -6.99
CA VAL A 17 1.12 -16.69 -6.58
C VAL A 17 1.37 -16.27 -5.12
N LYS A 18 1.66 -17.21 -4.22
CA LYS A 18 2.04 -16.90 -2.82
C LYS A 18 3.26 -15.99 -2.76
N SER A 19 4.31 -16.33 -3.50
CA SER A 19 5.55 -15.55 -3.54
C SER A 19 5.32 -14.13 -4.07
N ASP A 20 4.48 -13.98 -5.09
CA ASP A 20 4.19 -12.67 -5.68
C ASP A 20 3.36 -11.79 -4.74
N VAL A 21 2.34 -12.36 -4.08
CA VAL A 21 1.53 -11.63 -3.08
C VAL A 21 2.40 -11.19 -1.90
N GLU A 22 3.27 -12.07 -1.38
CA GLU A 22 4.19 -11.72 -0.30
C GLU A 22 5.16 -10.60 -0.71
N LEU A 23 5.68 -10.64 -1.93
CA LEU A 23 6.57 -9.61 -2.47
C LEU A 23 5.84 -8.26 -2.56
N MET A 24 4.62 -8.23 -3.11
CA MET A 24 3.80 -7.01 -3.20
C MET A 24 3.49 -6.44 -1.81
N LEU A 25 3.18 -7.30 -0.85
CA LEU A 25 2.84 -6.90 0.50
C LEU A 25 4.05 -6.26 1.21
N ASN A 26 5.21 -6.90 1.14
CA ASN A 26 6.44 -6.36 1.70
C ASN A 26 6.87 -5.06 1.01
N GLN A 27 6.67 -4.95 -0.31
CA GLN A 27 6.92 -3.71 -1.05
C GLN A 27 6.03 -2.58 -0.53
N ARG A 28 4.75 -2.84 -0.32
CA ARG A 28 3.81 -1.84 0.24
C ARG A 28 4.25 -1.37 1.62
N TYR A 29 4.60 -2.28 2.53
CA TYR A 29 5.06 -1.90 3.87
C TYR A 29 6.38 -1.14 3.86
N PHE A 30 7.29 -1.53 2.98
CA PHE A 30 8.54 -0.80 2.79
C PHE A 30 8.28 0.65 2.35
N ILE A 31 7.40 0.85 1.36
CA ILE A 31 6.98 2.18 0.90
C ILE A 31 6.36 2.96 2.05
N THR A 32 5.46 2.35 2.82
CA THR A 32 4.84 3.04 3.94
C THR A 32 5.85 3.42 5.02
N GLY A 33 6.78 2.53 5.38
CA GLY A 33 7.86 2.84 6.31
C GLY A 33 8.72 4.03 5.86
N ILE A 34 9.06 4.10 4.56
CA ILE A 34 9.76 5.25 3.99
C ILE A 34 8.93 6.53 4.10
N ILE A 35 7.67 6.49 3.66
CA ILE A 35 6.80 7.68 3.65
C ILE A 35 6.62 8.21 5.07
N CYS A 36 6.28 7.35 6.03
CA CYS A 36 6.05 7.75 7.41
C CYS A 36 7.32 8.29 8.09
N LEU A 37 8.48 7.67 7.85
CA LEU A 37 9.75 8.20 8.33
C LEU A 37 10.05 9.57 7.71
N THR A 38 9.87 9.70 6.40
CA THR A 38 10.17 10.93 5.68
C THR A 38 9.23 12.07 6.11
N ASP A 39 7.95 11.77 6.35
CA ASP A 39 6.97 12.71 6.85
C ASP A 39 7.28 13.15 8.29
N LEU A 40 7.69 12.21 9.16
CA LEU A 40 8.16 12.52 10.52
C LEU A 40 9.33 13.51 10.49
N VAL A 41 10.35 13.23 9.66
CA VAL A 41 11.50 14.11 9.47
C VAL A 41 11.09 15.48 8.92
N LEU A 42 10.21 15.50 7.91
CA LEU A 42 9.73 16.71 7.26
C LEU A 42 8.95 17.61 8.24
N ASN A 43 8.02 17.03 9.00
CA ASN A 43 7.22 17.74 10.00
C ASN A 43 8.11 18.38 11.06
N LYS A 44 9.11 17.64 11.56
CA LYS A 44 10.04 18.18 12.56
C LYS A 44 10.95 19.28 12.00
N LEU A 45 11.44 19.14 10.77
CA LEU A 45 12.23 20.20 10.14
C LEU A 45 11.38 21.44 9.85
N ASN A 46 10.09 21.25 9.54
CA ASN A 46 9.18 22.37 9.29
C ASN A 46 8.81 23.16 10.54
N SER A 47 8.85 22.54 11.72
CA SER A 47 8.59 23.22 12.99
C SER A 47 9.75 24.11 13.48
N LEU A 48 10.91 24.10 12.81
CA LEU A 48 12.04 24.96 13.14
C LEU A 48 11.79 26.40 12.68
N GLU A 49 11.93 27.37 13.60
CA GLU A 49 11.87 28.81 13.28
C GLU A 49 13.01 29.23 12.36
N VAL A 50 14.23 28.76 12.64
CA VAL A 50 15.43 29.05 11.86
C VAL A 50 15.95 27.79 11.19
N LYS A 51 15.95 27.78 9.86
CA LYS A 51 16.38 26.63 9.04
C LYS A 51 17.76 26.92 8.45
N SER A 52 18.73 26.05 8.73
CA SER A 52 20.03 26.09 8.05
C SER A 52 19.88 25.67 6.58
N GLU A 53 20.89 25.95 5.76
CA GLU A 53 20.92 25.47 4.37
C GLU A 53 20.82 23.93 4.30
N ALA A 54 21.42 23.22 5.27
CA ALA A 54 21.32 21.78 5.38
C ALA A 54 19.88 21.31 5.67
N HIS A 55 19.14 22.05 6.52
CA HIS A 55 17.72 21.76 6.78
C HIS A 55 16.88 21.95 5.51
N ILE A 56 17.10 23.02 4.75
CA ILE A 56 16.36 23.29 3.50
C ILE A 56 16.60 22.18 2.48
N LYS A 57 17.86 21.73 2.31
CA LYS A 57 18.22 20.60 1.44
C LYS A 57 17.57 19.29 1.89
N CYS A 58 17.50 19.05 3.20
CA CYS A 58 16.85 17.87 3.76
C CYS A 58 15.33 17.89 3.52
N ILE A 59 14.67 19.04 3.70
CA ILE A 59 13.24 19.24 3.40
C ILE A 59 12.96 18.98 1.91
N ALA A 60 13.77 19.53 1.01
CA ALA A 60 13.63 19.29 -0.43
C ALA A 60 13.74 17.80 -0.76
N THR A 61 14.74 17.12 -0.18
CA THR A 61 14.91 15.67 -0.33
C THR A 61 13.71 14.87 0.18
N CYS A 62 13.14 15.27 1.32
CA CYS A 62 11.93 14.62 1.87
C CYS A 62 10.74 14.75 0.91
N ASN A 63 10.49 15.96 0.42
CA ASN A 63 9.42 16.22 -0.54
C ASN A 63 9.62 15.43 -1.84
N ASP A 64 10.85 15.33 -2.34
CA ASP A 64 11.17 14.57 -3.55
C ASP A 64 10.90 13.07 -3.36
N ILE A 65 11.31 12.49 -2.23
CA ILE A 65 11.05 11.09 -1.88
C ILE A 65 9.54 10.83 -1.80
N ILE A 66 8.81 11.67 -1.05
CA ILE A 66 7.34 11.54 -0.88
C ILE A 66 6.65 11.64 -2.24
N LYS A 67 7.04 12.61 -3.07
CA LYS A 67 6.50 12.78 -4.42
C LYS A 67 6.76 11.56 -5.30
N GLN A 68 8.00 11.06 -5.32
CA GLN A 68 8.38 9.88 -6.11
C GLN A 68 7.53 8.65 -5.76
N TYR A 69 7.33 8.38 -4.46
CA TYR A 69 6.51 7.24 -4.04
C TYR A 69 5.00 7.45 -4.19
N LYS A 70 4.50 8.70 -4.25
CA LYS A 70 3.07 8.99 -4.42
C LYS A 70 2.63 9.11 -5.89
N THR A 71 3.47 9.67 -6.77
CA THR A 71 3.02 10.10 -8.11
C THR A 71 3.68 9.40 -9.29
N ASP A 72 4.85 8.78 -9.11
CA ASP A 72 5.66 8.31 -10.25
C ASP A 72 6.40 7.01 -9.92
N THR A 73 5.63 5.92 -9.81
CA THR A 73 6.18 4.59 -9.49
C THR A 73 7.05 4.01 -10.60
N GLU A 74 6.89 4.45 -11.86
CA GLU A 74 7.58 3.86 -13.01
C GLU A 74 9.02 4.36 -13.19
N LYS A 75 9.30 5.62 -12.87
CA LYS A 75 10.67 6.18 -13.05
C LYS A 75 11.58 5.98 -11.87
N TYR A 76 11.04 5.57 -10.73
CA TYR A 76 11.80 5.50 -9.50
C TYR A 76 12.38 4.11 -9.28
N ASP A 77 13.72 4.01 -9.19
CA ASP A 77 14.43 2.75 -8.96
C ASP A 77 14.28 2.30 -7.50
N GLN A 78 13.09 1.81 -7.16
CA GLN A 78 12.76 1.27 -5.84
C GLN A 78 13.69 0.12 -5.47
N SER A 79 14.10 -0.69 -6.44
CA SER A 79 15.02 -1.82 -6.23
C SER A 79 16.36 -1.36 -5.66
N ARG A 80 16.92 -0.26 -6.18
CA ARG A 80 18.16 0.32 -5.66
C ARG A 80 18.03 0.81 -4.23
N ILE A 81 16.88 1.39 -3.88
CA ILE A 81 16.65 1.92 -2.53
C ILE A 81 16.41 0.79 -1.53
N ILE A 82 15.60 -0.21 -1.88
CA ILE A 82 15.40 -1.44 -1.09
C ILE A 82 16.75 -2.08 -0.79
N LYS A 83 17.58 -2.29 -1.81
CA LYS A 83 18.94 -2.86 -1.65
C LYS A 83 19.82 -1.99 -0.76
N LYS A 84 19.78 -0.67 -0.92
CA LYS A 84 20.59 0.25 -0.12
C LYS A 84 20.15 0.23 1.36
N VAL A 85 18.85 0.31 1.63
CA VAL A 85 18.32 0.27 3.00
C VAL A 85 18.68 -1.05 3.67
N PHE A 86 18.43 -2.19 3.01
CA PHE A 86 18.82 -3.50 3.51
C PHE A 86 20.32 -3.58 3.82
N THR A 87 21.16 -3.22 2.86
CA THR A 87 22.62 -3.34 3.01
C THR A 87 23.12 -2.46 4.15
N THR A 88 22.66 -1.21 4.21
CA THR A 88 23.09 -0.25 5.22
C THR A 88 22.67 -0.70 6.63
N LEU A 89 21.40 -1.09 6.80
CA LEU A 89 20.87 -1.51 8.10
C LEU A 89 21.40 -2.88 8.54
N ARG A 90 21.69 -3.78 7.59
CA ARG A 90 22.37 -5.04 7.87
C ARG A 90 23.80 -4.82 8.37
N ASP A 91 24.53 -3.91 7.73
CA ASP A 91 25.94 -3.65 8.05
C ASP A 91 26.09 -2.92 9.40
N PHE A 92 25.05 -2.21 9.86
CA PHE A 92 24.96 -1.56 11.18
C PHE A 92 23.87 -2.18 12.06
N GLY A 93 23.80 -3.51 12.03
CA GLY A 93 22.72 -4.23 12.69
C GLY A 93 22.73 -4.11 14.21
N ASP A 94 23.91 -4.02 14.83
CA ASP A 94 24.02 -3.89 16.28
C ASP A 94 23.42 -2.55 16.75
N GLU A 95 23.72 -1.45 16.04
CA GLU A 95 23.16 -0.13 16.32
C GLU A 95 21.65 -0.06 16.07
N LEU A 96 21.15 -0.76 15.05
CA LEU A 96 19.70 -0.84 14.78
C LEU A 96 18.96 -1.59 15.88
N ILE A 97 19.55 -2.64 16.47
CA ILE A 97 18.91 -3.40 17.57
C ILE A 97 18.88 -2.56 18.84
N SER A 98 19.98 -1.88 19.16
CA SER A 98 20.12 -1.13 20.41
C SER A 98 19.56 0.29 20.36
N ASP A 99 18.96 0.70 19.24
CA ASP A 99 18.49 2.07 19.00
C ASP A 99 19.59 3.12 19.23
N ASP A 100 20.82 2.80 18.79
CA ASP A 100 21.98 3.66 18.95
C ASP A 100 21.99 4.79 17.89
N GLU A 101 21.88 6.03 18.35
CA GLU A 101 21.92 7.24 17.53
C GLU A 101 23.20 7.38 16.70
N SER A 102 24.29 6.69 17.10
CA SER A 102 25.54 6.67 16.34
C SER A 102 25.35 6.12 14.92
N LEU A 103 24.29 5.33 14.68
CA LEU A 103 23.87 4.87 13.36
C LEU A 103 23.78 6.01 12.34
N PHE A 104 23.21 7.16 12.74
CA PHE A 104 23.00 8.30 11.83
C PHE A 104 24.28 9.11 11.58
N SER A 105 25.32 8.87 12.38
CA SER A 105 26.62 9.54 12.27
C SER A 105 27.71 8.66 11.66
N LYS A 106 27.38 7.41 11.26
CA LYS A 106 28.34 6.51 10.62
C LYS A 106 28.89 7.12 9.35
N ARG A 107 30.20 6.97 9.15
CA ARG A 107 30.91 7.45 7.96
C ARG A 107 31.54 6.29 7.22
N ASN A 108 31.57 6.39 5.89
CA ASN A 108 32.27 5.43 5.06
C ASN A 108 33.79 5.70 5.06
N LYS A 109 34.54 4.89 4.30
CA LYS A 109 36.00 5.04 4.12
C LYS A 109 36.42 6.40 3.53
N GLU A 110 35.50 7.11 2.86
CA GLU A 110 35.71 8.45 2.30
C GLU A 110 35.30 9.57 3.27
N ASN A 111 35.03 9.25 4.53
CA ASN A 111 34.55 10.19 5.54
C ASN A 111 33.18 10.84 5.22
N LYS A 112 32.40 10.26 4.28
CA LYS A 112 31.03 10.70 3.97
C LYS A 112 30.03 10.02 4.89
N ILE A 113 29.01 10.75 5.34
CA ILE A 113 27.92 10.21 6.15
C ILE A 113 27.20 9.12 5.36
N VAL A 114 27.03 7.94 5.95
CA VAL A 114 26.29 6.83 5.36
C VAL A 114 24.81 7.07 5.59
N THR A 115 24.11 7.47 4.54
CA THR A 115 22.66 7.68 4.57
C THR A 115 21.93 6.36 4.37
N ILE A 116 20.96 6.04 5.23
CA ILE A 116 20.10 4.85 5.11
C ILE A 116 19.22 4.98 3.86
N ILE A 117 18.50 6.10 3.76
CA ILE A 117 17.75 6.50 2.57
C ILE A 117 18.62 7.47 1.76
N PRO A 118 18.87 7.24 0.46
CA PRO A 118 19.78 8.10 -0.31
C PRO A 118 19.36 9.58 -0.29
N GLY A 119 20.32 10.43 0.06
CA GLY A 119 20.14 11.89 0.15
C GLY A 119 19.59 12.37 1.51
N LEU A 120 18.93 11.51 2.28
CA LEU A 120 18.31 11.89 3.55
C LEU A 120 19.32 11.78 4.71
N ASN A 121 19.66 12.92 5.32
CA ASN A 121 20.53 12.96 6.49
C ASN A 121 19.72 13.08 7.79
N ILE A 122 19.38 11.94 8.39
CA ILE A 122 18.58 11.85 9.63
C ILE A 122 19.33 12.45 10.84
N SER A 123 20.67 12.52 10.81
CA SER A 123 21.43 13.10 11.92
C SER A 123 21.11 14.58 12.16
N LEU A 124 20.61 15.29 11.12
CA LEU A 124 20.23 16.70 11.22
C LEU A 124 18.97 16.93 12.06
N VAL A 125 18.13 15.91 12.19
CA VAL A 125 16.83 16.02 12.85
C VAL A 125 16.75 15.19 14.12
N TYR A 126 17.59 14.16 14.29
CA TYR A 126 17.48 13.21 15.41
C TYR A 126 17.50 13.91 16.78
N SER A 127 18.39 14.88 16.98
CA SER A 127 18.48 15.64 18.23
C SER A 127 17.27 16.55 18.51
N LEU A 128 16.40 16.75 17.51
CA LEU A 128 15.19 17.55 17.62
C LEU A 128 13.97 16.69 17.99
N LEU A 129 14.02 15.37 17.71
CA LEU A 129 12.93 14.45 18.00
C LEU A 129 12.75 14.28 19.51
N ASP A 130 11.51 14.26 19.97
CA ASP A 130 11.18 13.83 21.32
C ASP A 130 11.21 12.29 21.41
N ASP A 131 11.00 11.74 22.60
CA ASP A 131 11.13 10.30 22.81
C ASP A 131 10.03 9.48 22.10
N GLU A 132 8.85 10.07 21.89
CA GLU A 132 7.77 9.45 21.12
C GLU A 132 8.15 9.40 19.62
N ASP A 133 8.62 10.51 19.07
CA ASP A 133 9.10 10.62 17.70
C ASP A 133 10.31 9.70 17.45
N LYS A 134 11.26 9.60 18.38
CA LYS A 134 12.38 8.64 18.29
C LYS A 134 11.87 7.21 18.25
N THR A 135 10.90 6.87 19.10
CA THR A 135 10.29 5.53 19.10
C THR A 135 9.66 5.22 17.74
N LYS A 136 8.91 6.17 17.16
CA LYS A 136 8.34 6.04 15.81
C LYS A 136 9.43 5.87 14.75
N LEU A 137 10.47 6.72 14.77
CA LEU A 137 11.60 6.65 13.85
C LEU A 137 12.24 5.25 13.83
N TRP A 138 12.59 4.72 15.01
CA TRP A 138 13.22 3.40 15.15
C TRP A 138 12.31 2.28 14.66
N SER A 139 11.01 2.39 14.95
CA SER A 139 10.02 1.43 14.49
C SER A 139 9.91 1.43 12.96
N TYR A 140 9.90 2.60 12.30
CA TYR A 140 9.89 2.68 10.84
C TYR A 140 11.19 2.15 10.22
N LEU A 141 12.36 2.41 10.83
CA LEU A 141 13.64 1.86 10.38
C LEU A 141 13.64 0.33 10.41
N LYS A 142 13.16 -0.27 11.52
CA LYS A 142 13.04 -1.73 11.66
C LYS A 142 12.01 -2.32 10.71
N LEU A 143 10.88 -1.65 10.48
CA LEU A 143 9.89 -2.06 9.47
C LEU A 143 10.51 -2.12 8.07
N MET A 144 11.23 -1.07 7.67
CA MET A 144 11.93 -1.04 6.38
C MET A 144 13.01 -2.12 6.29
N PHE A 145 13.73 -2.40 7.38
CA PHE A 145 14.74 -3.46 7.40
C PHE A 145 14.12 -4.85 7.22
N VAL A 146 13.07 -5.18 7.98
CA VAL A 146 12.40 -6.49 7.90
C VAL A 146 11.82 -6.70 6.49
N THR A 147 11.07 -5.72 5.99
CA THR A 147 10.41 -5.80 4.68
C THR A 147 11.41 -5.87 3.53
N SER A 148 12.48 -5.06 3.56
CA SER A 148 13.54 -5.15 2.55
C SER A 148 14.30 -6.48 2.60
N SER A 149 14.52 -7.04 3.80
CA SER A 149 15.12 -8.36 3.97
C SER A 149 14.25 -9.46 3.35
N LYS A 150 12.95 -9.47 3.67
CA LYS A 150 11.98 -10.43 3.11
C LYS A 150 11.93 -10.36 1.57
N MET A 151 11.87 -9.15 1.00
CA MET A 151 11.91 -8.98 -0.47
C MET A 151 13.21 -9.47 -1.11
N ILE A 152 14.36 -9.22 -0.49
CA ILE A 152 15.64 -9.70 -1.03
C ILE A 152 15.75 -11.22 -0.93
N PHE A 153 15.18 -11.80 0.12
CA PHE A 153 15.22 -13.24 0.36
C PHE A 153 14.24 -14.02 -0.53
N SER A 154 13.07 -13.45 -0.85
CA SER A 154 12.13 -14.08 -1.78
C SER A 154 12.71 -14.16 -3.20
N VAL A 155 13.45 -13.14 -3.63
CA VAL A 155 14.09 -13.12 -4.96
C VAL A 155 15.36 -14.00 -5.02
N ALA A 156 16.06 -14.19 -3.90
CA ALA A 156 17.26 -15.00 -3.84
C ALA A 156 16.92 -16.51 -3.90
N LYS A 157 16.91 -17.08 -5.11
CA LYS A 157 16.65 -18.51 -5.38
C LYS A 157 17.46 -19.50 -4.52
N ASN A 158 18.58 -19.07 -3.94
CA ASN A 158 19.42 -19.86 -3.04
C ASN A 158 19.11 -19.52 -1.56
N LYS A 159 17.99 -20.03 -1.03
CA LYS A 159 17.62 -19.93 0.40
C LYS A 159 18.69 -20.49 1.37
N ARG A 160 19.67 -21.26 0.88
CA ARG A 160 20.51 -22.18 1.67
C ARG A 160 21.74 -21.60 2.39
N LYS A 161 22.03 -20.29 2.35
CA LYS A 161 23.19 -19.73 3.10
C LYS A 161 22.94 -18.36 3.71
N GLN A 162 21.71 -18.08 4.13
CA GLN A 162 21.53 -16.96 5.06
C GLN A 162 22.18 -17.36 6.39
N SER A 163 22.97 -16.45 6.96
CA SER A 163 23.52 -16.72 8.28
C SER A 163 22.37 -16.75 9.28
N GLU A 164 22.38 -17.75 10.17
CA GLU A 164 21.43 -17.84 11.28
C GLU A 164 21.40 -16.55 12.10
N LYS A 165 22.57 -15.87 12.19
CA LYS A 165 22.69 -14.52 12.77
C LYS A 165 21.75 -13.50 12.12
N LEU A 166 21.65 -13.47 10.78
CA LEU A 166 20.80 -12.52 10.06
C LEU A 166 19.32 -12.85 10.22
N ILE A 167 18.95 -14.14 10.22
CA ILE A 167 17.56 -14.56 10.48
C ILE A 167 17.13 -14.14 11.89
N ASN A 168 17.96 -14.42 12.90
CA ASN A 168 17.69 -14.01 14.28
C ASN A 168 17.63 -12.49 14.44
N PHE A 169 18.45 -11.75 13.68
CA PHE A 169 18.38 -10.30 13.65
C PHE A 169 17.05 -9.79 13.08
N ILE A 170 16.60 -10.34 11.95
CA ILE A 170 15.31 -9.99 11.35
C ILE A 170 14.16 -10.25 12.31
N LYS A 171 14.14 -11.41 12.98
CA LYS A 171 13.12 -11.77 13.98
C LYS A 171 13.04 -10.75 15.12
N LYS A 172 14.18 -10.33 15.68
CA LYS A 172 14.21 -9.29 16.73
C LYS A 172 13.63 -7.96 16.26
N CYS A 173 13.94 -7.54 15.03
CA CYS A 173 13.35 -6.33 14.46
C CYS A 173 11.84 -6.49 14.22
N GLU A 174 11.40 -7.66 13.80
CA GLU A 174 9.99 -7.99 13.58
C GLU A 174 9.18 -7.94 14.89
N GLU A 175 9.67 -8.61 15.94
CA GLU A 175 9.10 -8.55 17.29
C GLU A 175 8.99 -7.11 17.80
N TYR A 176 10.03 -6.29 17.59
CA TYR A 176 9.99 -4.88 17.96
C TYR A 176 8.89 -4.12 17.22
N VAL A 177 8.77 -4.31 15.89
CA VAL A 177 7.74 -3.64 15.08
C VAL A 177 6.34 -4.06 15.56
N ILE A 178 6.12 -5.35 15.83
CA ILE A 178 4.87 -5.88 16.40
C ILE A 178 4.53 -5.18 17.72
N ASN A 179 5.49 -5.10 18.64
CA ASN A 179 5.30 -4.55 19.98
C ASN A 179 5.16 -3.02 20.00
N SER A 180 5.72 -2.32 19.01
CA SER A 180 5.67 -0.86 18.90
C SER A 180 4.27 -0.30 18.66
N LYS A 181 3.30 -1.15 18.26
CA LYS A 181 1.93 -0.74 17.89
C LYS A 181 1.92 0.42 16.88
N LEU A 182 2.88 0.42 15.95
CA LEU A 182 3.04 1.47 14.96
C LEU A 182 1.71 1.79 14.25
N PRO A 183 1.22 3.04 14.33
CA PRO A 183 0.08 3.47 13.53
C PRO A 183 0.55 3.68 12.09
N VAL A 184 0.41 2.65 11.27
CA VAL A 184 0.71 2.73 9.83
C VAL A 184 -0.51 3.33 9.14
N SER A 185 -0.62 4.67 9.16
CA SER A 185 -1.66 5.50 8.52
C SER A 185 -3.10 4.95 8.63
N SER A 186 -3.89 5.49 9.57
CA SER A 186 -5.33 5.21 9.80
C SER A 186 -5.73 3.76 10.11
N PHE A 187 -4.81 2.80 10.03
CA PHE A 187 -5.02 1.44 10.52
C PHE A 187 -3.92 1.10 11.54
N LEU A 188 -4.33 0.58 12.70
CA LEU A 188 -3.43 -0.10 13.63
C LEU A 188 -3.08 -1.46 13.01
N PHE A 189 -2.31 -1.43 11.93
CA PHE A 189 -2.07 -2.59 11.10
C PHE A 189 -0.70 -3.17 11.43
N ASN A 190 -0.69 -4.34 12.06
CA ASN A 190 0.51 -5.11 12.28
C ASN A 190 0.73 -6.03 11.06
N PRO A 191 1.79 -5.81 10.26
CA PRO A 191 2.07 -6.60 9.06
C PRO A 191 2.51 -8.04 9.33
N PHE A 192 2.63 -8.41 10.59
CA PHE A 192 3.13 -9.70 11.04
C PHE A 192 2.19 -10.38 12.05
N LEU A 193 1.07 -9.76 12.43
CA LEU A 193 0.02 -10.44 13.19
C LEU A 193 -0.80 -11.27 12.21
N GLY A 194 -0.65 -12.60 12.31
CA GLY A 194 -1.69 -13.52 11.89
C GLY A 194 -2.96 -13.31 12.71
N VAL A 195 -4.09 -13.54 12.03
CA VAL A 195 -5.43 -13.53 12.60
C VAL A 195 -5.46 -14.49 13.80
N ASP A 196 -5.78 -13.96 14.99
CA ASP A 196 -6.04 -14.63 16.29
C ASP A 196 -5.19 -14.13 17.48
N GLY A 197 -4.27 -13.19 17.30
CA GLY A 197 -3.47 -12.69 18.43
C GLY A 197 -2.50 -13.73 19.05
N GLY A 198 -2.40 -14.90 18.42
CA GLY A 198 -1.25 -15.81 18.52
C GLY A 198 -0.26 -15.54 17.38
N GLU A 199 1.00 -15.96 17.57
CA GLU A 199 2.05 -15.96 16.55
C GLU A 199 1.69 -16.91 15.40
N LEU A 200 0.71 -16.57 14.56
CA LEU A 200 0.44 -17.28 13.32
C LEU A 200 1.28 -16.65 12.21
N THR A 201 2.35 -17.34 11.86
CA THR A 201 3.24 -16.96 10.76
C THR A 201 2.51 -17.05 9.41
N ALA A 202 2.98 -16.31 8.41
CA ALA A 202 2.44 -16.39 7.04
C ALA A 202 2.49 -17.82 6.46
N ASP A 203 3.37 -18.66 6.98
CA ASP A 203 3.47 -20.07 6.62
C ASP A 203 2.36 -20.91 7.26
N GLU A 204 1.97 -20.67 8.51
CA GLU A 204 0.86 -21.39 9.16
C GLU A 204 -0.51 -20.99 8.61
N ILE A 205 -0.71 -19.71 8.25
CA ILE A 205 -1.93 -19.24 7.56
C ILE A 205 -2.09 -19.97 6.23
N MET A 206 -0.98 -20.10 5.49
CA MET A 206 -0.95 -20.77 4.19
C MET A 206 -0.98 -22.30 4.30
N GLU A 207 -0.40 -22.87 5.35
CA GLU A 207 -0.50 -24.30 5.63
C GLU A 207 -1.95 -24.65 5.96
N ARG A 208 -2.65 -23.85 6.77
CA ARG A 208 -4.09 -23.99 7.00
C ARG A 208 -4.89 -23.79 5.72
N ALA A 209 -4.56 -22.79 4.89
CA ALA A 209 -5.20 -22.58 3.58
C ALA A 209 -4.96 -23.75 2.61
N SER A 210 -3.81 -24.42 2.69
CA SER A 210 -3.48 -25.60 1.88
C SER A 210 -4.16 -26.90 2.38
N GLN A 211 -4.51 -26.95 3.66
CA GLN A 211 -5.30 -28.02 4.28
C GLN A 211 -6.81 -27.87 4.04
N ILE A 212 -7.26 -26.69 3.56
CA ILE A 212 -8.60 -26.54 2.97
C ILE A 212 -8.58 -27.37 1.67
N LYS A 213 -9.00 -28.64 1.78
CA LYS A 213 -9.26 -29.47 0.61
C LYS A 213 -10.18 -28.69 -0.32
N LEU A 214 -9.68 -28.41 -1.52
CA LEU A 214 -10.40 -27.80 -2.62
C LEU A 214 -11.44 -28.79 -3.19
N GLU A 215 -12.27 -29.37 -2.33
CA GLU A 215 -13.43 -30.14 -2.72
C GLU A 215 -14.66 -29.25 -2.46
N SER A 216 -15.03 -28.55 -3.54
CA SER A 216 -16.27 -27.80 -3.78
C SER A 216 -16.46 -26.42 -3.12
N SER A 217 -16.59 -25.40 -3.98
CA SER A 217 -17.41 -24.19 -3.81
C SER A 217 -17.01 -23.07 -2.80
N GLY A 218 -15.74 -22.96 -2.39
CA GLY A 218 -15.30 -21.83 -1.56
C GLY A 218 -15.30 -20.48 -2.33
N GLY A 219 -16.13 -19.53 -1.89
CA GLY A 219 -16.28 -18.21 -2.51
C GLY A 219 -15.10 -17.26 -2.29
N LEU A 220 -15.12 -16.10 -2.94
CA LEU A 220 -14.09 -15.03 -2.90
C LEU A 220 -13.61 -14.66 -1.48
N LEU A 221 -14.46 -14.81 -0.46
CA LEU A 221 -14.11 -14.59 0.95
C LEU A 221 -13.10 -15.61 1.50
N ASP A 222 -13.23 -16.88 1.12
CA ASP A 222 -12.28 -17.94 1.50
C ASP A 222 -10.93 -17.71 0.82
N MET A 223 -10.96 -17.23 -0.42
CA MET A 223 -9.76 -16.84 -1.17
C MET A 223 -9.05 -15.63 -0.55
N LEU A 224 -9.78 -14.72 0.09
CA LEU A 224 -9.23 -13.56 0.80
C LEU A 224 -8.90 -13.84 2.29
N SER A 225 -9.11 -15.08 2.77
CA SER A 225 -8.95 -15.45 4.19
C SER A 225 -9.81 -14.61 5.15
N ILE A 226 -10.88 -13.99 4.66
CA ILE A 226 -11.78 -13.14 5.47
C ILE A 226 -12.75 -14.00 6.30
N SER A 227 -13.03 -15.24 5.87
CA SER A 227 -13.91 -16.17 6.60
C SER A 227 -13.38 -16.56 7.98
N ASN A 228 -12.08 -16.45 8.25
CA ASN A 228 -11.50 -16.65 9.58
C ASN A 228 -11.40 -15.34 10.40
N LEU A 229 -11.57 -14.18 9.75
CA LEU A 229 -11.54 -12.85 10.39
C LEU A 229 -12.90 -12.42 10.94
N LEU A 230 -13.96 -13.02 10.42
CA LEU A 230 -15.33 -12.67 10.74
C LEU A 230 -16.03 -13.90 11.30
N ASP A 231 -16.60 -13.76 12.49
CA ASP A 231 -17.48 -14.79 13.04
C ASP A 231 -18.75 -14.84 12.18
N MET A 232 -18.78 -15.82 11.27
CA MET A 232 -19.85 -15.96 10.27
C MET A 232 -21.19 -16.32 10.92
N ASP A 233 -21.17 -17.00 12.07
CA ASP A 233 -22.38 -17.32 12.82
C ASP A 233 -22.93 -16.06 13.50
N GLU A 234 -22.05 -15.23 14.05
CA GLU A 234 -22.43 -13.92 14.61
C GLU A 234 -22.92 -12.96 13.52
N LEU A 235 -22.25 -12.89 12.37
CA LEU A 235 -22.71 -12.11 11.22
C LEU A 235 -24.07 -12.60 10.73
N LYS A 236 -24.31 -13.91 10.70
CA LYS A 236 -25.61 -14.47 10.33
C LYS A 236 -26.69 -14.06 11.34
N LYS A 237 -26.42 -14.13 12.65
CA LYS A 237 -27.35 -13.66 13.69
C LYS A 237 -27.63 -12.16 13.56
N GLN A 238 -26.59 -11.35 13.35
CA GLN A 238 -26.73 -9.91 13.15
C GLN A 238 -27.56 -9.62 11.90
N LEU A 239 -27.29 -10.32 10.80
CA LEU A 239 -28.04 -10.20 9.56
C LEU A 239 -29.51 -10.59 9.73
N GLU A 240 -29.81 -11.69 10.43
CA GLU A 240 -31.17 -12.11 10.77
C GLU A 240 -31.91 -11.05 11.60
N SER A 241 -31.18 -10.34 12.46
CA SER A 241 -31.72 -9.25 13.28
C SER A 241 -31.96 -7.94 12.54
N ILE A 242 -31.45 -7.78 11.30
CA ILE A 242 -31.65 -6.55 10.53
C ILE A 242 -33.13 -6.39 10.17
N ASP A 243 -33.77 -5.40 10.78
CA ASP A 243 -35.15 -5.00 10.51
C ASP A 243 -35.25 -3.85 9.48
N GLU A 244 -36.48 -3.53 9.07
CA GLU A 244 -36.73 -2.46 8.09
C GLU A 244 -36.31 -1.08 8.61
N ALA A 245 -36.39 -0.84 9.92
CA ALA A 245 -35.99 0.42 10.53
C ALA A 245 -34.46 0.61 10.53
N GLN A 246 -33.69 -0.47 10.63
CA GLN A 246 -32.24 -0.46 10.44
C GLN A 246 -31.87 -0.22 8.98
N ILE A 247 -32.57 -0.86 8.04
CA ILE A 247 -32.36 -0.61 6.61
C ILE A 247 -32.63 0.86 6.27
N GLU A 248 -33.71 1.45 6.81
CA GLU A 248 -34.04 2.87 6.62
C GLU A 248 -32.91 3.77 7.15
N ARG A 249 -32.43 3.53 8.37
CA ARG A 249 -31.33 4.33 8.97
C ARG A 249 -30.03 4.24 8.17
N VAL A 250 -29.68 3.05 7.68
CA VAL A 250 -28.48 2.86 6.84
C VAL A 250 -28.67 3.54 5.49
N SER A 251 -29.87 3.48 4.90
CA SER A 251 -30.19 4.16 3.64
C SER A 251 -30.10 5.68 3.77
N GLU A 252 -30.59 6.26 4.87
CA GLU A 252 -30.45 7.70 5.17
C GLU A 252 -28.98 8.09 5.37
N THR A 253 -28.19 7.23 6.01
CA THR A 253 -26.75 7.44 6.21
C THR A 253 -26.02 7.42 4.87
N LEU A 254 -26.29 6.45 4.01
CA LEU A 254 -25.74 6.38 2.65
C LEU A 254 -26.15 7.61 1.83
N SER A 255 -27.41 8.02 1.89
CA SER A 255 -27.90 9.22 1.22
C SER A 255 -27.18 10.49 1.72
N THR A 256 -26.89 10.56 3.02
CA THR A 256 -26.08 11.64 3.60
C THR A 256 -24.63 11.60 3.09
N LEU A 257 -24.01 10.41 3.08
CA LEU A 257 -22.67 10.19 2.50
C LEU A 257 -22.64 10.55 1.01
N PHE A 258 -23.77 10.38 0.31
CA PHE A 258 -23.90 10.76 -1.09
C PHE A 258 -24.17 12.24 -1.33
N GLY A 259 -24.19 13.06 -0.27
CA GLY A 259 -24.51 14.49 -0.35
C GLY A 259 -25.95 14.74 -0.79
N SER A 260 -26.85 13.79 -0.50
CA SER A 260 -28.20 13.74 -1.04
C SER A 260 -29.23 13.27 -0.03
N LYS A 261 -29.02 13.65 1.23
CA LYS A 261 -29.91 13.40 2.36
C LYS A 261 -31.37 13.73 2.06
N ASP A 262 -31.62 14.83 1.34
CA ASP A 262 -32.98 15.29 1.01
C ASP A 262 -33.48 14.77 -0.37
N ASP A 263 -32.68 13.97 -1.05
CA ASP A 263 -33.01 13.42 -2.36
C ASP A 263 -33.79 12.10 -2.22
N LYS A 264 -35.11 12.20 -2.28
CA LYS A 264 -36.02 11.05 -2.18
C LYS A 264 -35.72 9.95 -3.20
N ASP A 265 -35.19 10.28 -4.37
CA ASP A 265 -34.88 9.28 -5.39
C ASP A 265 -33.65 8.45 -5.03
N VAL A 266 -32.66 9.10 -4.42
CA VAL A 266 -31.42 8.44 -3.98
C VAL A 266 -31.69 7.58 -2.76
N ASN A 267 -32.51 8.07 -1.84
CA ASN A 267 -32.91 7.28 -0.67
C ASN A 267 -33.77 6.07 -1.08
N ASP A 268 -34.75 6.23 -1.98
CA ASP A 268 -35.58 5.11 -2.50
C ASP A 268 -34.71 4.02 -3.12
N ILE A 269 -33.72 4.39 -3.94
CA ILE A 269 -32.81 3.42 -4.56
C ILE A 269 -31.86 2.79 -3.55
N SER A 270 -31.27 3.57 -2.66
CA SER A 270 -30.35 3.07 -1.64
C SER A 270 -31.06 2.06 -0.73
N LYS A 271 -32.31 2.35 -0.37
CA LYS A 271 -33.18 1.44 0.39
C LYS A 271 -33.42 0.15 -0.38
N LYS A 272 -33.87 0.22 -1.65
CA LYS A 272 -34.10 -0.97 -2.48
C LYS A 272 -32.86 -1.84 -2.66
N LEU A 273 -31.70 -1.22 -2.85
CA LEU A 273 -30.41 -1.92 -2.94
C LEU A 273 -30.04 -2.61 -1.64
N LEU A 274 -30.12 -1.89 -0.51
CA LEU A 274 -29.84 -2.45 0.81
C LEU A 274 -30.78 -3.60 1.16
N THR A 275 -32.10 -3.42 0.93
CA THR A 275 -33.09 -4.47 1.12
C THR A 275 -32.74 -5.70 0.29
N ALA A 276 -32.45 -5.53 -1.00
CA ALA A 276 -32.10 -6.65 -1.87
C ALA A 276 -30.81 -7.36 -1.44
N VAL A 277 -29.79 -6.63 -0.96
CA VAL A 277 -28.55 -7.20 -0.40
C VAL A 277 -28.84 -7.98 0.88
N VAL A 278 -29.57 -7.38 1.82
CA VAL A 278 -29.93 -8.03 3.09
C VAL A 278 -30.76 -9.28 2.84
N ASP A 279 -31.77 -9.20 1.98
CA ASP A 279 -32.62 -10.34 1.63
C ASP A 279 -31.81 -11.43 0.93
N ASP A 280 -30.86 -11.06 0.07
CA ASP A 280 -29.99 -12.01 -0.61
C ASP A 280 -29.05 -12.73 0.37
N LEU A 281 -28.40 -11.99 1.27
CA LEU A 281 -27.57 -12.58 2.30
C LEU A 281 -28.39 -13.45 3.26
N LYS A 282 -29.62 -13.05 3.61
CA LYS A 282 -30.52 -13.85 4.47
C LYS A 282 -30.91 -15.17 3.80
N THR A 283 -31.14 -15.13 2.49
CA THR A 283 -31.61 -16.31 1.72
C THR A 283 -30.46 -17.25 1.36
N ASN A 284 -29.35 -16.68 0.88
CA ASN A 284 -28.26 -17.43 0.24
C ASN A 284 -27.02 -17.56 1.15
N GLY A 285 -27.02 -16.91 2.30
CA GLY A 285 -25.88 -16.84 3.21
C GLY A 285 -24.70 -16.08 2.61
N PHE A 286 -23.54 -16.19 3.26
CA PHE A 286 -22.30 -15.54 2.83
C PHE A 286 -21.46 -16.39 1.87
N ASN A 287 -21.83 -17.66 1.69
CA ASN A 287 -21.03 -18.64 0.94
C ASN A 287 -20.93 -18.31 -0.56
N ASP A 288 -21.93 -17.61 -1.10
CA ASP A 288 -21.95 -17.18 -2.50
C ASP A 288 -21.89 -15.64 -2.64
N MET A 289 -20.94 -15.01 -1.93
CA MET A 289 -20.63 -13.59 -2.10
C MET A 289 -20.11 -13.25 -3.50
N THR A 290 -19.62 -14.23 -4.26
CA THR A 290 -19.17 -14.07 -5.65
C THR A 290 -20.28 -13.58 -6.58
N ASN A 291 -21.49 -14.13 -6.43
CA ASN A 291 -22.62 -13.79 -7.30
C ASN A 291 -23.65 -12.87 -6.62
N ILE A 292 -23.33 -12.29 -5.45
CA ILE A 292 -24.25 -11.41 -4.72
C ILE A 292 -24.73 -10.25 -5.58
N PHE A 293 -23.85 -9.71 -6.43
CA PHE A 293 -24.17 -8.61 -7.32
C PHE A 293 -25.19 -9.01 -8.37
N ASP A 294 -24.98 -10.14 -9.05
CA ASP A 294 -25.90 -10.61 -10.08
C ASP A 294 -27.27 -10.93 -9.49
N ARG A 295 -27.31 -11.57 -8.31
CA ARG A 295 -28.57 -11.90 -7.63
C ARG A 295 -29.32 -10.64 -7.15
N VAL A 296 -28.61 -9.69 -6.54
CA VAL A 296 -29.18 -8.40 -6.14
C VAL A 296 -29.67 -7.64 -7.37
N GLY A 297 -28.89 -7.62 -8.44
CA GLY A 297 -29.24 -7.00 -9.73
C GLY A 297 -30.51 -7.57 -10.33
N GLU A 298 -30.68 -8.89 -10.34
CA GLU A 298 -31.91 -9.54 -10.79
C GLU A 298 -33.09 -9.30 -9.83
N LYS A 299 -32.89 -9.26 -8.51
CA LYS A 299 -33.95 -8.94 -7.54
C LYS A 299 -34.51 -7.53 -7.70
N ILE A 300 -33.64 -6.55 -7.93
CA ILE A 300 -34.05 -5.14 -8.08
C ILE A 300 -34.52 -4.81 -9.51
N LYS A 301 -34.32 -5.73 -10.46
CA LYS A 301 -34.72 -5.56 -11.85
C LYS A 301 -36.23 -5.35 -11.93
N GLY A 302 -36.64 -4.24 -12.55
CA GLY A 302 -38.04 -3.84 -12.64
C GLY A 302 -38.61 -3.17 -11.38
N GLN A 303 -37.87 -3.13 -10.26
CA GLN A 303 -38.26 -2.38 -9.05
C GLN A 303 -37.62 -0.98 -9.00
N VAL A 304 -36.55 -0.78 -9.78
CA VAL A 304 -35.78 0.46 -9.83
C VAL A 304 -36.16 1.26 -11.07
N ASP A 305 -36.51 2.52 -10.84
CA ASP A 305 -36.67 3.51 -11.90
C ASP A 305 -35.28 3.89 -12.44
N MET A 306 -35.07 3.68 -13.74
CA MET A 306 -33.79 3.90 -14.39
C MET A 306 -33.36 5.37 -14.39
N GLU A 307 -34.30 6.32 -14.40
CA GLU A 307 -33.97 7.75 -14.33
C GLU A 307 -33.50 8.13 -12.94
N LYS A 308 -34.13 7.58 -11.90
CA LYS A 308 -33.63 7.69 -10.53
C LYS A 308 -32.23 7.07 -10.40
N MET A 309 -31.99 5.93 -11.05
CA MET A 309 -30.69 5.25 -10.98
C MET A 309 -29.56 6.05 -11.66
N LYS A 310 -29.87 6.71 -12.78
CA LYS A 310 -28.95 7.67 -13.42
C LYS A 310 -28.61 8.82 -12.48
N LYS A 311 -29.57 9.30 -11.68
CA LYS A 311 -29.36 10.35 -10.67
C LYS A 311 -28.40 9.91 -9.57
N VAL A 312 -28.58 8.70 -9.02
CA VAL A 312 -27.67 8.08 -8.05
C VAL A 312 -26.26 7.96 -8.63
N ARG A 313 -26.13 7.41 -9.85
CA ARG A 313 -24.85 7.29 -10.55
C ARG A 313 -24.15 8.64 -10.71
N LYS A 314 -24.90 9.69 -11.07
CA LYS A 314 -24.36 11.05 -11.24
C LYS A 314 -23.86 11.64 -9.93
N GLN A 315 -24.57 11.42 -8.83
CA GLN A 315 -24.12 11.89 -7.51
C GLN A 315 -22.91 11.12 -7.01
N PHE A 316 -22.90 9.80 -7.20
CA PHE A 316 -21.74 8.97 -6.87
C PHE A 316 -20.50 9.35 -7.68
N GLY A 317 -20.68 9.61 -8.98
CA GLY A 317 -19.61 10.13 -9.85
C GLY A 317 -19.01 11.44 -9.33
N LYS A 318 -19.85 12.37 -8.83
CA LYS A 318 -19.35 13.62 -8.21
C LYS A 318 -18.50 13.37 -6.98
N ILE A 319 -18.81 12.38 -6.16
CA ILE A 319 -18.05 12.05 -4.94
C ILE A 319 -16.70 11.44 -5.30
N ILE A 320 -16.69 10.51 -6.27
CA ILE A 320 -15.44 9.94 -6.77
C ILE A 320 -14.56 11.05 -7.38
N GLU A 321 -15.14 11.94 -8.17
CA GLU A 321 -14.38 13.01 -8.84
C GLU A 321 -13.86 14.08 -7.87
N LYS A 322 -14.66 14.45 -6.86
CA LYS A 322 -14.40 15.58 -5.97
C LYS A 322 -13.69 15.17 -4.67
N ASP A 323 -14.07 14.04 -4.10
CA ASP A 323 -13.71 13.68 -2.72
C ASP A 323 -12.66 12.56 -2.66
N MET A 324 -12.56 11.66 -3.65
CA MET A 324 -11.43 10.70 -3.65
C MET A 324 -10.07 11.37 -3.89
N LYS A 325 -10.04 12.54 -4.53
CA LYS A 325 -8.82 13.36 -4.66
C LYS A 325 -8.48 14.13 -3.37
N ASN A 326 -9.42 14.21 -2.42
CA ASN A 326 -9.34 15.00 -1.20
C ASN A 326 -9.75 14.19 0.05
N LEU A 327 -9.54 12.87 0.08
CA LEU A 327 -9.77 12.06 1.30
C LEU A 327 -8.76 12.52 2.36
N PRO A 328 -9.15 13.50 3.19
CA PRO A 328 -9.64 13.15 4.49
C PRO A 328 -10.95 13.87 4.86
N ILE A 329 -11.80 13.14 5.60
CA ILE A 329 -12.93 13.61 6.42
C ILE A 329 -14.25 13.79 5.66
N PHE A 330 -15.00 12.69 5.55
CA PHE A 330 -16.46 12.78 5.50
C PHE A 330 -16.92 13.61 6.70
N LYS A 331 -17.80 14.60 6.50
CA LYS A 331 -18.32 15.43 7.58
C LYS A 331 -19.82 15.24 7.73
N ASP A 332 -20.30 15.21 8.96
CA ASP A 332 -21.73 15.23 9.26
C ASP A 332 -22.35 16.58 8.87
N LYS A 333 -23.66 16.69 9.07
CA LYS A 333 -24.44 17.91 8.80
C LYS A 333 -23.95 19.15 9.58
N ASP A 334 -23.23 18.94 10.67
CA ASP A 334 -22.72 19.98 11.56
C ASP A 334 -21.24 20.29 11.26
N GLY A 335 -20.66 19.65 10.23
CA GLY A 335 -19.29 19.85 9.79
C GLY A 335 -18.25 19.05 10.58
N ASN A 336 -18.67 18.14 11.45
CA ASN A 336 -17.77 17.27 12.22
C ASN A 336 -17.36 16.06 11.38
N PRO A 337 -16.12 15.55 11.52
CA PRO A 337 -15.74 14.26 10.95
C PRO A 337 -16.78 13.16 11.27
N ILE A 338 -17.32 12.52 10.25
CA ILE A 338 -18.02 11.24 10.41
C ILE A 338 -16.95 10.25 10.84
N ASP A 339 -17.10 9.78 12.07
CA ASP A 339 -16.24 8.79 12.66
C ASP A 339 -16.34 7.47 11.86
N MET A 340 -15.29 7.17 11.11
CA MET A 340 -15.19 5.94 10.31
C MET A 340 -15.18 4.69 11.19
N ASP A 341 -14.89 4.82 12.49
CA ASP A 341 -14.98 3.71 13.44
C ASP A 341 -16.42 3.24 13.61
N SER A 342 -17.42 4.12 13.43
CA SER A 342 -18.85 3.73 13.46
C SER A 342 -19.31 2.92 12.22
N LEU A 343 -18.67 3.12 11.06
CA LEU A 343 -18.91 2.32 9.86
C LEU A 343 -18.15 0.99 9.92
N ASN A 344 -16.96 1.00 10.53
CA ASN A 344 -16.17 -0.20 10.81
C ASN A 344 -16.82 -1.10 11.88
N GLN A 345 -17.53 -0.54 12.86
CA GLN A 345 -18.32 -1.31 13.83
C GLN A 345 -19.41 -2.17 13.17
N ASN A 346 -19.79 -1.84 11.94
CA ASN A 346 -20.75 -2.61 11.13
C ASN A 346 -20.08 -3.42 10.00
N ASN A 347 -18.74 -3.56 9.99
CA ASN A 347 -17.97 -4.30 9.00
C ASN A 347 -18.15 -3.86 7.52
N ILE A 348 -18.60 -2.64 7.25
CA ILE A 348 -18.80 -2.12 5.88
C ILE A 348 -17.64 -1.20 5.51
N THR A 349 -16.78 -1.62 4.58
CA THR A 349 -15.64 -0.82 4.12
C THR A 349 -16.00 0.08 2.91
N PRO A 350 -15.38 1.26 2.76
CA PRO A 350 -15.56 2.12 1.59
C PRO A 350 -15.25 1.43 0.24
N SER A 351 -14.29 0.50 0.22
CA SER A 351 -13.99 -0.31 -0.97
C SER A 351 -15.11 -1.30 -1.29
N MET A 352 -15.74 -1.88 -0.27
CA MET A 352 -16.89 -2.77 -0.45
C MET A 352 -18.07 -1.99 -1.03
N ILE A 353 -18.35 -0.79 -0.51
CA ILE A 353 -19.36 0.13 -1.07
C ILE A 353 -19.02 0.48 -2.52
N ALA A 354 -17.79 0.91 -2.81
CA ALA A 354 -17.37 1.26 -4.17
C ALA A 354 -17.51 0.10 -5.17
N ASN A 355 -17.15 -1.12 -4.75
CA ASN A 355 -17.32 -2.33 -5.55
C ASN A 355 -18.81 -2.68 -5.76
N ILE A 356 -19.64 -2.55 -4.71
CA ILE A 356 -21.10 -2.71 -4.82
C ILE A 356 -21.66 -1.79 -5.90
N PHE A 357 -21.35 -0.50 -5.83
CA PHE A 357 -21.88 0.48 -6.78
C PHE A 357 -21.30 0.36 -8.19
N SER A 358 -20.03 -0.04 -8.32
CA SER A 358 -19.41 -0.30 -9.62
C SER A 358 -20.08 -1.46 -10.35
N SER A 359 -20.29 -2.59 -9.67
CA SER A 359 -20.98 -3.77 -10.23
C SER A 359 -22.43 -3.46 -10.60
N ILE A 360 -23.16 -2.74 -9.75
CA ILE A 360 -24.52 -2.27 -10.06
C ILE A 360 -24.51 -1.37 -11.31
N THR A 361 -23.55 -0.45 -11.41
CA THR A 361 -23.43 0.46 -12.57
C THR A 361 -23.13 -0.30 -13.86
N GLN A 362 -22.31 -1.36 -13.80
CA GLN A 362 -22.00 -2.20 -14.96
C GLN A 362 -23.19 -3.07 -15.39
N MET A 363 -23.95 -3.65 -14.46
CA MET A 363 -25.17 -4.40 -14.76
C MET A 363 -26.25 -3.53 -15.40
N VAL A 364 -26.45 -2.32 -14.84
CA VAL A 364 -27.40 -1.34 -15.39
C VAL A 364 -26.94 -0.87 -16.77
N GLY A 365 -25.64 -0.61 -16.97
CA GLY A 365 -25.09 -0.20 -18.25
C GLY A 365 -25.20 -1.27 -19.35
N ASN A 366 -24.93 -2.53 -19.03
CA ASN A 366 -24.96 -3.63 -20.00
C ASN A 366 -26.39 -3.99 -20.45
N ASN A 367 -27.41 -3.76 -19.60
CA ASN A 367 -28.80 -3.97 -19.96
C ASN A 367 -29.43 -2.80 -20.76
N MET A 368 -28.88 -1.59 -20.69
CA MET A 368 -29.33 -0.46 -21.52
C MET A 368 -29.02 -0.63 -23.00
N GLY A 369 -28.00 -1.43 -23.36
CA GLY A 369 -27.61 -1.65 -24.75
C GLY A 369 -28.46 -2.66 -25.53
N LYS A 370 -29.33 -3.44 -24.86
CA LYS A 370 -30.06 -4.55 -25.48
C LYS A 370 -31.55 -4.32 -25.72
N THR A 371 -32.16 -3.30 -25.14
CA THR A 371 -33.63 -3.12 -25.23
C THR A 371 -34.10 -2.08 -26.25
N GLU A 372 -33.22 -1.29 -26.87
CA GLU A 372 -33.61 -0.27 -27.87
C GLU A 372 -33.47 -0.73 -29.33
N THR A 373 -32.90 -1.90 -29.63
CA THR A 373 -32.63 -2.30 -31.03
C THR A 373 -33.70 -3.18 -31.69
N ASP A 374 -34.69 -3.71 -30.96
CA ASP A 374 -35.62 -4.73 -31.49
C ASP A 374 -37.08 -4.25 -31.67
N LYS A 375 -37.34 -2.94 -31.76
CA LYS A 375 -38.71 -2.41 -31.95
C LYS A 375 -38.90 -1.40 -33.09
N SER A 376 -38.05 -1.44 -34.11
CA SER A 376 -38.24 -0.60 -35.31
C SER A 376 -38.02 -1.37 -36.62
N SER A 377 -39.00 -2.20 -36.98
CA SER A 377 -39.14 -2.63 -38.37
C SER A 377 -40.59 -3.03 -38.67
N GLU A 378 -41.47 -2.05 -38.91
CA GLU A 378 -42.62 -2.26 -39.80
C GLU A 378 -43.27 -0.92 -40.22
N LYS A 379 -43.37 -0.73 -41.55
CA LYS A 379 -44.14 0.28 -42.31
C LYS A 379 -43.71 1.76 -42.10
N ASP A 380 -43.44 2.56 -43.13
CA ASP A 380 -44.24 2.75 -44.32
C ASP A 380 -43.45 3.26 -45.53
N LYS A 381 -44.08 3.00 -46.66
CA LYS A 381 -43.75 3.35 -48.04
C LYS A 381 -44.12 4.82 -48.28
N SER A 382 -43.26 5.62 -48.91
CA SER A 382 -43.56 6.45 -50.10
C SER A 382 -42.74 7.74 -50.26
N THR A 383 -42.37 7.97 -51.53
CA THR A 383 -42.25 9.25 -52.29
C THR A 383 -41.02 10.17 -52.14
N LYS A 384 -40.36 10.37 -53.31
CA LYS A 384 -39.53 11.47 -53.87
C LYS A 384 -39.30 12.71 -52.97
N THR A 385 -38.15 13.39 -53.02
CA THR A 385 -37.64 14.17 -54.19
C THR A 385 -36.20 14.65 -53.93
N GLU A 386 -35.44 14.85 -55.02
CA GLU A 386 -34.14 15.51 -55.11
C GLU A 386 -34.07 16.89 -54.43
N THR A 387 -32.90 17.30 -53.90
CA THR A 387 -32.21 18.56 -54.24
C THR A 387 -30.78 18.55 -53.68
N GLU A 388 -29.85 19.01 -54.51
CA GLU A 388 -28.42 19.24 -54.29
C GLU A 388 -28.11 20.24 -53.16
N LYS A 389 -26.99 20.06 -52.44
CA LYS A 389 -25.91 21.08 -52.41
C LYS A 389 -24.65 20.57 -51.72
N SER A 390 -23.57 20.60 -52.49
CA SER A 390 -22.18 20.57 -52.07
C SER A 390 -21.83 21.66 -51.05
N THR A 391 -20.99 21.35 -50.06
CA THR A 391 -19.98 22.29 -49.56
C THR A 391 -18.73 21.53 -49.11
N LYS A 392 -17.59 22.11 -49.48
CA LYS A 392 -16.23 21.60 -49.54
C LYS A 392 -15.43 22.34 -48.45
N THR A 393 -14.58 21.67 -47.68
CA THR A 393 -13.51 22.28 -46.86
C THR A 393 -12.56 21.15 -46.48
N GLU A 394 -11.50 20.94 -47.26
CA GLU A 394 -10.16 21.53 -47.16
C GLU A 394 -9.26 20.91 -46.09
N THR A 395 -8.04 20.66 -46.56
CA THR A 395 -7.04 19.72 -46.09
C THR A 395 -5.89 20.53 -45.52
N GLU A 396 -5.49 20.33 -44.26
CA GLU A 396 -4.25 20.93 -43.74
C GLU A 396 -3.13 19.90 -43.52
N LYS A 397 -2.21 19.97 -44.48
CA LYS A 397 -0.75 19.75 -44.48
C LYS A 397 -0.03 19.44 -43.15
N SER A 398 0.62 18.29 -43.19
CA SER A 398 2.01 17.96 -42.80
C SER A 398 2.93 19.08 -42.29
N THR A 399 3.63 18.82 -41.18
CA THR A 399 4.90 19.49 -40.84
C THR A 399 6.03 18.47 -40.71
N LYS A 400 7.16 18.85 -41.29
CA LYS A 400 8.40 18.12 -41.57
C LYS A 400 9.27 17.86 -40.34
N THR A 401 9.97 16.73 -40.42
CA THR A 401 11.23 16.37 -39.78
C THR A 401 12.37 17.32 -40.17
N GLU A 402 13.21 17.68 -39.20
CA GLU A 402 14.59 18.12 -39.42
C GLU A 402 15.57 17.33 -38.55
N THR A 403 16.68 16.97 -39.20
CA THR A 403 17.80 16.16 -38.73
C THR A 403 19.03 17.04 -38.86
N GLU A 404 19.77 17.28 -37.78
CA GLU A 404 21.15 17.81 -37.77
C GLU A 404 21.65 17.67 -36.31
N LYS A 405 22.91 17.45 -35.95
CA LYS A 405 24.15 17.03 -36.61
C LYS A 405 25.15 16.78 -35.46
N SER A 406 26.03 15.82 -35.64
CA SER A 406 27.15 15.49 -34.76
C SER A 406 28.08 16.67 -34.41
N THR A 407 28.65 16.69 -33.21
CA THR A 407 29.98 17.28 -32.96
C THR A 407 30.78 16.40 -31.97
N LYS A 408 32.06 16.27 -32.28
CA LYS A 408 33.04 15.30 -31.80
C LYS A 408 34.06 16.03 -30.91
N THR A 409 34.77 15.24 -30.10
CA THR A 409 36.10 15.49 -29.46
C THR A 409 36.22 16.54 -28.35
N GLU A 410 36.59 16.07 -27.15
CA GLU A 410 37.94 16.32 -26.62
C GLU A 410 38.34 15.24 -25.61
N THR A 411 39.62 14.87 -25.68
CA THR A 411 40.29 13.78 -24.97
C THR A 411 41.35 14.42 -24.10
N GLU A 412 41.18 14.46 -22.77
CA GLU A 412 42.24 14.90 -21.87
C GLU A 412 42.89 13.74 -21.11
N LYS A 413 44.08 13.47 -21.63
CA LYS A 413 45.30 12.84 -21.15
C LYS A 413 45.50 12.80 -19.63
N SER A 414 45.86 11.59 -19.20
CA SER A 414 46.46 11.15 -17.94
C SER A 414 47.55 12.07 -17.34
N THR A 415 47.53 12.20 -16.01
CA THR A 415 48.75 12.44 -15.21
C THR A 415 48.86 11.35 -14.15
N ARG A 416 49.86 10.49 -14.34
CA ARG A 416 50.28 9.38 -13.49
C ARG A 416 51.35 9.92 -12.54
N THR A 417 51.12 9.84 -11.23
CA THR A 417 52.12 10.18 -10.21
C THR A 417 52.65 8.87 -9.60
N GLU A 418 53.96 8.65 -9.72
CA GLU A 418 54.68 7.53 -9.09
C GLU A 418 54.83 7.76 -7.57
N PRO A 419 54.92 6.68 -6.75
CA PRO A 419 55.28 6.79 -5.34
C PRO A 419 56.79 6.72 -5.15
N GLU A 420 57.37 7.76 -4.52
CA GLU A 420 58.73 7.73 -4.01
C GLU A 420 58.88 6.75 -2.83
N LYS A 421 59.80 5.80 -3.01
CA LYS A 421 60.48 5.08 -1.95
C LYS A 421 61.57 5.97 -1.35
N SER A 422 61.63 6.09 -0.02
CA SER A 422 62.89 6.39 0.66
C SER A 422 62.96 5.76 2.05
N ASN A 423 64.21 5.65 2.52
CA ASN A 423 64.78 4.61 3.38
C ASN A 423 64.60 4.81 4.89
N LYS A 424 64.35 3.68 5.57
CA LYS A 424 65.25 3.00 6.53
C LYS A 424 66.37 3.85 7.21
N SER A 425 66.23 4.12 8.51
CA SER A 425 67.30 4.04 9.54
C SER A 425 66.62 3.80 10.91
N LYS A 426 66.82 2.67 11.59
CA LYS A 426 67.92 2.29 12.52
C LYS A 426 68.18 3.25 13.71
N LYS A 427 67.58 2.85 14.85
CA LYS A 427 68.25 2.36 16.09
C LYS A 427 68.66 3.37 17.17
N SER A 428 68.57 2.83 18.40
CA SER A 428 69.10 3.24 19.72
C SER A 428 68.15 4.03 20.58
N ASP A 429 68.09 3.87 21.90
CA ASP A 429 68.38 2.80 22.86
C ASP A 429 67.76 3.29 24.19
N ASP A 430 67.49 2.36 25.11
CA ASP A 430 67.43 2.53 26.57
C ASP A 430 66.87 3.83 27.20
N VAL A 431 65.84 3.71 28.05
CA VAL A 431 65.95 4.04 29.50
C VAL A 431 64.89 3.26 30.28
N LYS A 432 65.38 2.56 31.31
CA LYS A 432 64.65 1.84 32.35
C LYS A 432 64.00 2.79 33.37
N LEU A 433 63.14 2.19 34.22
CA LEU A 433 62.83 2.53 35.61
C LEU A 433 61.81 3.67 35.85
N LEU A 434 60.61 3.29 36.29
CA LEU A 434 60.19 3.57 37.68
C LEU A 434 58.98 2.71 38.07
N LYS A 435 59.26 1.73 38.95
CA LYS A 435 58.27 1.12 39.84
C LYS A 435 57.77 2.22 40.78
N ASN A 436 56.46 2.33 40.98
CA ASN A 436 55.96 2.78 42.28
C ASN A 436 54.72 1.99 42.69
N LYS A 437 54.92 1.25 43.79
CA LYS A 437 53.89 0.61 44.61
C LYS A 437 53.04 1.70 45.26
N LYS A 438 51.72 1.53 45.30
CA LYS A 438 50.93 1.93 46.47
C LYS A 438 49.80 0.94 46.70
N LYS A 439 49.96 0.20 47.80
CA LYS A 439 48.99 -0.71 48.42
C LYS A 439 48.92 -0.28 49.88
N VAL A 440 47.82 0.35 50.29
CA VAL A 440 47.43 0.56 51.70
C VAL A 440 45.90 0.37 51.69
N LYS A 441 45.41 -0.83 51.99
CA LYS A 441 45.02 -1.42 53.29
C LYS A 441 43.77 -0.77 53.92
N LYS A 442 42.72 -1.59 53.93
CA LYS A 442 41.58 -1.60 54.86
C LYS A 442 42.03 -2.01 56.27
N ASN A 443 41.18 -1.59 57.22
CA ASN A 443 41.14 -1.80 58.67
C ASN A 443 41.92 -0.79 59.49
#